data_AF-A0A645J880-F1
#
_entry.id   AF-A0A645J880-F1
#
_cell.length_a   1.000
_cell.length_b   1.000
_cell.length_c   1.000
_cell.angle_alpha   90.00
_cell.angle_beta   90.00
_cell.angle_gamma   90.00
#
_symmetry.space_group_name_H-M   'P 1'
#
loop_
_entity.id
_entity.type
_entity.pdbx_description
1 polymer ?
#
loop_
_entity_poly.entity_id
_entity_poly.type
_entity_poly.pdbx_seq_one_letter_code
_entity_poly.pdbx_strand_id
1 'polypeptide(L)'
;MAQAAVEACGRDYTRYRIQTSQGEMFSNLPKRRFIYQIVKEALRLGIKPESILEAVPWRRSNMFIIAAGKLSGEQIMSSAPNKSARRYFCNDTELFYVDGNTYAMTNQWGTRTEEAVENILLLLPNNHGVHYETMV
;
A
#
# COMPACT_ATOMS: atom_id res chain seq x y z
N MET A 1 22.58 -22.51 1.91
CA MET A 1 21.62 -23.18 1.01
C MET A 1 20.22 -22.80 1.46
N ALA A 2 19.67 -21.70 0.94
CA ALA A 2 18.42 -21.12 1.44
C ALA A 2 17.21 -21.66 0.65
N GLN A 3 16.22 -22.07 1.43
CA GLN A 3 15.00 -22.82 1.17
C GLN A 3 14.30 -22.60 -0.19
N ALA A 4 13.99 -23.73 -0.84
CA ALA A 4 13.08 -23.84 -1.97
C ALA A 4 11.66 -23.38 -1.58
N ALA A 5 11.12 -22.43 -2.34
CA ALA A 5 9.74 -21.99 -2.25
C ALA A 5 8.80 -23.12 -2.70
N VAL A 6 7.99 -23.63 -1.78
CA VAL A 6 6.96 -24.62 -2.05
C VAL A 6 5.74 -23.89 -2.62
N GLU A 7 5.63 -23.86 -3.95
CA GLU A 7 4.39 -23.60 -4.66
C GLU A 7 3.46 -24.81 -4.56
N ALA A 8 2.48 -24.77 -3.66
CA ALA A 8 1.35 -25.67 -3.69
C ALA A 8 0.07 -24.93 -3.26
N CYS A 9 -0.87 -24.79 -4.21
CA CYS A 9 -2.21 -24.22 -4.05
C CYS A 9 -2.31 -22.68 -3.95
N GLY A 10 -2.02 -21.95 -5.04
CA GLY A 10 -2.68 -20.73 -5.54
C GLY A 10 -2.96 -19.52 -4.61
N ARG A 11 -2.62 -19.57 -3.33
CA ARG A 11 -2.78 -18.54 -2.32
C ARG A 11 -1.43 -18.32 -1.68
N ASP A 12 -0.85 -17.18 -2.03
CA ASP A 12 0.37 -16.69 -1.45
C ASP A 12 0.11 -16.27 0.00
N TYR A 13 0.57 -17.08 0.96
CA TYR A 13 0.43 -16.84 2.40
C TYR A 13 1.64 -16.10 2.99
N THR A 14 2.55 -15.61 2.15
CA THR A 14 3.74 -14.87 2.58
C THR A 14 3.38 -13.78 3.57
N ARG A 15 4.09 -13.80 4.70
CA ARG A 15 3.93 -12.82 5.76
C ARG A 15 5.10 -11.87 5.73
N TYR A 16 4.84 -10.62 6.09
CA TYR A 16 5.86 -9.59 6.12
C TYR A 16 5.97 -9.02 7.53
N ARG A 17 7.20 -8.75 7.93
CA ARG A 17 7.51 -7.87 9.04
C ARG A 17 7.95 -6.53 8.46
N ILE A 18 7.43 -5.43 8.99
CA ILE A 18 7.86 -4.08 8.66
C ILE A 18 8.36 -3.41 9.92
N GLN A 19 9.47 -2.71 9.83
CA GLN A 19 9.91 -1.72 10.77
C GLN A 19 9.76 -0.34 10.12
N THR A 20 8.98 0.55 10.74
CA THR A 20 8.81 1.93 10.26
C THR A 20 9.96 2.81 10.71
N SER A 21 10.07 4.00 10.12
CA SER A 21 11.11 4.97 10.50
C SER A 21 11.00 5.48 11.94
N GLN A 22 9.84 5.31 12.58
CA GLN A 22 9.63 5.65 13.99
C GLN A 22 9.98 4.50 14.95
N GLY A 23 10.42 3.35 14.44
CA GLY A 23 10.71 2.15 15.23
C GLY A 23 9.48 1.31 15.54
N GLU A 24 8.32 1.57 14.91
CA GLU A 24 7.17 0.68 15.05
C GLU A 24 7.42 -0.61 14.27
N MET A 25 7.20 -1.75 14.92
CA MET A 25 7.36 -3.06 14.30
C MET A 25 5.98 -3.70 14.08
N PHE A 26 5.64 -3.91 12.82
CA PHE A 26 4.47 -4.68 12.43
C PHE A 26 4.91 -6.08 12.02
N SER A 27 4.50 -7.10 12.77
CA SER A 27 4.77 -8.50 12.44
C SER A 27 3.55 -9.17 11.81
N ASN A 28 3.77 -10.25 11.05
CA ASN A 28 2.72 -11.10 10.50
C ASN A 28 1.74 -10.37 9.53
N LEU A 29 2.21 -9.35 8.82
CA LEU A 29 1.36 -8.62 7.89
C LEU A 29 1.09 -9.44 6.63
N PRO A 30 -0.18 -9.64 6.22
CA PRO A 30 -0.48 -10.16 4.90
C PRO A 30 -0.11 -9.13 3.84
N LYS A 31 0.23 -9.60 2.63
CA LYS A 31 0.64 -8.79 1.47
C LYS A 31 -0.16 -7.48 1.26
N ARG A 32 -1.49 -7.54 1.31
CA ARG A 32 -2.35 -6.34 1.14
C ARG A 32 -2.16 -5.28 2.23
N ARG A 33 -1.84 -5.70 3.46
CA ARG A 33 -1.53 -4.80 4.58
C ARG A 33 -0.08 -4.36 4.54
N PHE A 34 0.82 -5.23 4.08
CA PHE A 34 2.23 -4.90 3.89
C PHE A 34 2.39 -3.65 3.01
N ILE A 35 1.87 -3.67 1.78
CA ILE A 35 1.97 -2.52 0.89
C ILE A 35 1.18 -1.30 1.38
N TYR A 36 0.03 -1.52 2.03
CA TYR A 36 -0.73 -0.42 2.65
C TYR A 36 0.12 0.35 3.66
N GLN A 37 0.86 -0.36 4.51
CA GLN A 37 1.74 0.27 5.49
C GLN A 37 2.93 0.98 4.84
N ILE A 38 3.55 0.40 3.81
CA ILE A 38 4.62 1.06 3.07
C ILE A 38 4.12 2.36 2.43
N VAL A 39 2.96 2.34 1.76
CA VAL A 39 2.36 3.53 1.16
C VAL A 39 2.02 4.56 2.24
N LYS A 40 1.44 4.13 3.36
CA LYS A 40 1.12 5.01 4.50
C LYS A 40 2.37 5.71 5.02
N GLU A 41 3.47 4.97 5.21
CA GLU A 41 4.74 5.53 5.65
C GLU A 41 5.35 6.47 4.59
N ALA A 42 5.27 6.13 3.31
CA ALA A 42 5.74 7.01 2.23
C ALA A 42 4.99 8.35 2.23
N LEU A 43 3.66 8.31 2.32
CA LEU A 43 2.84 9.51 2.43
C LEU A 43 3.16 10.31 3.70
N ARG A 44 3.41 9.63 4.83
CA ARG A 44 3.81 10.27 6.09
C ARG A 44 5.17 10.95 6.00
N LEU A 45 6.10 10.38 5.22
CA LEU A 45 7.41 10.97 4.91
C LEU A 45 7.34 12.12 3.90
N GLY A 46 6.14 12.51 3.46
CA GLY A 46 5.90 13.63 2.56
C GLY A 46 5.96 13.26 1.08
N ILE A 47 6.07 11.98 0.74
CA ILE A 47 5.94 11.54 -0.65
C ILE A 47 4.49 11.73 -1.10
N LYS A 48 4.30 12.29 -2.28
CA LYS A 48 2.96 12.53 -2.81
C LYS A 48 2.35 11.25 -3.42
N PRO A 49 1.03 11.05 -3.34
CA PRO A 49 0.34 9.93 -3.99
C PRO A 49 0.66 9.83 -5.49
N GLU A 50 0.84 10.97 -6.16
CA GLU A 50 1.19 11.05 -7.57
C GLU A 50 2.58 10.45 -7.83
N SER A 51 3.57 10.71 -6.98
CA SER A 51 4.89 10.10 -7.08
C SER A 51 4.83 8.58 -6.88
N ILE A 52 4.00 8.12 -5.94
CA ILE A 52 3.76 6.69 -5.71
C ILE A 52 3.12 6.03 -6.95
N LEU A 53 2.18 6.72 -7.61
CA LEU A 53 1.58 6.25 -8.86
C LEU A 53 2.60 6.12 -10.00
N GLU A 54 3.55 7.05 -10.09
CA GLU A 54 4.64 6.99 -11.07
C GLU A 54 5.60 5.81 -10.80
N ALA A 55 5.85 5.49 -9.53
CA ALA A 55 6.66 4.33 -9.14
C ALA A 55 6.00 2.98 -9.47
N VAL A 56 4.66 2.95 -9.62
CA VAL A 56 3.90 1.73 -9.90
C VAL A 56 3.04 1.92 -11.17
N PRO A 57 3.66 2.14 -12.35
CA PRO A 57 2.95 2.57 -13.55
C PRO A 57 1.92 1.55 -14.04
N TRP A 58 2.15 0.25 -13.80
CA TRP A 58 1.21 -0.82 -14.17
C TRP A 58 -0.10 -0.81 -13.36
N ARG A 59 -0.20 -0.01 -12.29
CA ARG A 59 -1.42 0.15 -11.47
C ARG A 59 -1.98 1.55 -11.46
N ARG A 60 -1.40 2.47 -12.23
CA ARG A 60 -1.76 3.89 -12.25
C ARG A 60 -3.27 4.16 -12.32
N SER A 61 -4.00 3.39 -13.12
CA SER A 61 -5.45 3.57 -13.33
C SER A 61 -6.36 3.02 -12.22
N ASN A 62 -5.85 2.17 -11.33
CA ASN A 62 -6.66 1.43 -10.34
C ASN A 62 -6.06 1.41 -8.93
N MET A 63 -4.92 2.06 -8.71
CA MET A 63 -4.22 2.03 -7.42
C MET A 63 -4.97 2.85 -6.36
N PHE A 64 -5.43 4.05 -6.71
CA PHE A 64 -6.19 4.92 -5.82
C PHE A 64 -7.52 5.34 -6.46
N ILE A 65 -8.56 5.43 -5.64
CA ILE A 65 -9.71 6.28 -5.89
C ILE A 65 -9.36 7.65 -5.31
N ILE A 66 -9.55 8.71 -6.08
CA ILE A 66 -9.20 10.08 -5.71
C ILE A 66 -10.47 10.91 -5.75
N ALA A 67 -10.72 11.66 -4.69
CA ALA A 67 -11.85 12.58 -4.65
C ALA A 67 -11.47 13.84 -3.86
N ALA A 68 -11.95 14.98 -4.34
CA ALA A 68 -11.63 16.28 -3.73
C ALA A 68 -12.36 16.46 -2.39
N GLY A 69 -11.68 17.10 -1.45
CA GLY A 69 -12.16 17.33 -0.09
C GLY A 69 -11.81 16.20 0.88
N LYS A 70 -12.13 16.42 2.17
CA LYS A 70 -12.00 15.42 3.23
C LYS A 70 -13.29 14.59 3.29
N LEU A 71 -13.27 13.43 2.63
CA LEU A 71 -14.43 12.54 2.52
C LEU A 71 -14.32 11.37 3.49
N SER A 72 -15.47 10.85 3.91
CA SER A 72 -15.58 9.55 4.56
C SER A 72 -15.47 8.40 3.55
N GLY A 73 -15.31 7.20 4.07
CA GLY A 73 -15.26 5.94 3.32
C GLY A 73 -16.46 5.72 2.41
N GLU A 74 -17.64 6.06 2.91
CA GLU A 74 -18.87 6.00 2.13
C GLU A 74 -18.85 7.04 1.00
N GLN A 75 -18.49 8.28 1.31
CA GLN A 75 -18.48 9.38 0.34
C GLN A 75 -17.48 9.15 -0.79
N ILE A 76 -16.26 8.66 -0.49
CA ILE A 76 -15.29 8.33 -1.54
C ILE A 76 -15.77 7.18 -2.41
N MET A 77 -16.46 6.19 -1.85
CA MET A 77 -17.05 5.12 -2.65
C MET A 77 -18.23 5.60 -3.51
N SER A 78 -19.03 6.54 -3.00
CA SER A 78 -20.08 7.21 -3.78
C SER A 78 -19.52 8.00 -4.97
N SER A 79 -18.31 8.56 -4.84
CA SER A 79 -17.64 9.23 -5.96
C SER A 79 -17.17 8.27 -7.07
N ALA A 80 -17.07 6.98 -6.77
CA ALA A 80 -16.59 5.95 -7.67
C ALA A 80 -17.56 4.74 -7.74
N PRO A 81 -18.79 4.93 -8.26
CA PRO A 81 -19.85 3.91 -8.23
C PRO A 81 -19.49 2.62 -8.99
N ASN A 82 -18.58 2.71 -9.96
CA ASN A 82 -18.08 1.56 -10.72
C ASN A 82 -17.02 0.73 -9.97
N LYS A 83 -16.61 1.14 -8.77
CA LYS A 83 -15.61 0.46 -7.95
C LYS A 83 -16.30 -0.23 -6.77
N SER A 84 -15.86 -1.45 -6.47
CA SER A 84 -16.39 -2.21 -5.33
C SER A 84 -15.66 -1.83 -4.04
N ALA A 85 -16.38 -1.38 -3.01
CA ALA A 85 -15.82 -1.08 -1.69
C ALA A 85 -14.99 -2.23 -1.11
N ARG A 86 -15.35 -3.49 -1.40
CA ARG A 86 -14.61 -4.69 -0.95
C ARG A 86 -13.19 -4.78 -1.52
N ARG A 87 -12.90 -4.09 -2.63
CA ARG A 87 -11.62 -4.10 -3.33
C ARG A 87 -10.71 -2.91 -2.97
N TYR A 88 -11.16 -2.04 -2.06
CA TYR A 88 -10.45 -0.84 -1.64
C TYR A 88 -10.42 -0.75 -0.12
N PHE A 89 -9.40 -0.06 0.40
CA PHE A 89 -9.33 0.38 1.78
C PHE A 89 -10.13 1.67 1.89
N CYS A 90 -11.42 1.53 2.21
CA CYS A 90 -12.39 2.62 2.26
C CYS A 90 -13.01 2.77 3.65
N ASN A 91 -12.38 2.29 4.71
CA ASN A 91 -12.79 2.67 6.07
C ASN A 91 -12.19 4.03 6.40
N ASP A 92 -12.88 4.85 7.20
CA ASP A 92 -12.46 6.22 7.52
C ASP A 92 -11.03 6.31 8.11
N THR A 93 -10.61 5.28 8.86
CA THR A 93 -9.27 5.19 9.45
C THR A 93 -8.20 4.71 8.48
N GLU A 94 -8.60 4.22 7.31
CA GLU A 94 -7.73 3.66 6.29
C GLU A 94 -7.54 4.60 5.09
N LEU A 95 -8.32 5.67 5.01
CA LEU A 95 -8.21 6.69 3.97
C LEU A 95 -6.97 7.56 4.16
N PHE A 96 -6.37 7.96 3.04
CA PHE A 96 -5.28 8.91 3.02
C PHE A 96 -5.80 10.29 2.65
N TYR A 97 -5.35 11.32 3.37
CA TYR A 97 -5.70 12.70 3.11
C TYR A 97 -4.43 13.46 2.76
N VAL A 98 -4.31 13.91 1.51
CA VAL A 98 -3.12 14.60 1.00
C VAL A 98 -3.56 15.76 0.12
N ASP A 99 -2.96 16.94 0.31
CA ASP A 99 -3.20 18.14 -0.51
C ASP A 99 -4.70 18.48 -0.72
N GLY A 100 -5.53 18.24 0.29
CA GLY A 100 -6.97 18.51 0.24
C GLY A 100 -7.82 17.48 -0.50
N ASN A 101 -7.22 16.37 -0.95
CA ASN A 101 -7.89 15.25 -1.58
C ASN A 101 -7.90 14.02 -0.64
N THR A 102 -8.94 13.20 -0.78
CA THR A 102 -9.06 11.89 -0.14
C THR A 102 -8.69 10.80 -1.13
N TYR A 103 -7.86 9.85 -0.69
CA TYR A 103 -7.39 8.72 -1.47
C TYR A 103 -7.76 7.41 -0.78
N ALA A 104 -8.45 6.52 -1.50
CA ALA A 104 -8.68 5.15 -1.07
C ALA A 104 -7.84 4.19 -1.92
N MET A 105 -6.96 3.42 -1.29
CA MET A 105 -6.06 2.50 -2.01
C MET A 105 -6.73 1.16 -2.28
N THR A 106 -6.44 0.54 -3.42
CA THR A 106 -6.88 -0.84 -3.66
C THR A 106 -6.23 -1.82 -2.69
N ASN A 107 -6.98 -2.85 -2.28
CA ASN A 107 -6.45 -3.99 -1.53
C ASN A 107 -6.09 -5.18 -2.44
N GLN A 108 -6.27 -5.04 -3.76
CA GLN A 108 -6.05 -6.08 -4.77
C GLN A 108 -4.62 -6.02 -5.31
N TRP A 109 -3.70 -6.65 -4.59
CA TRP A 109 -2.28 -6.69 -4.93
C TRP A 109 -1.85 -8.10 -5.39
N GLY A 110 -0.99 -8.15 -6.41
CA GLY A 110 -0.62 -9.39 -7.12
C GLY A 110 0.79 -9.88 -6.78
N THR A 111 1.39 -10.65 -7.69
CA THR A 111 2.78 -11.15 -7.53
C THR A 111 3.80 -10.01 -7.51
N ARG A 112 3.60 -8.95 -8.32
CA ARG A 112 4.45 -7.75 -8.39
C ARG A 112 4.28 -6.77 -7.21
N THR A 113 3.94 -7.26 -6.02
CA THR A 113 3.75 -6.38 -4.85
C THR A 113 5.08 -5.98 -4.23
N GLU A 114 6.04 -6.90 -4.17
CA GLU A 114 7.38 -6.61 -3.67
C GLU A 114 8.09 -5.60 -4.57
N GLU A 115 8.02 -5.80 -5.89
CA GLU A 115 8.51 -4.82 -6.88
C GLU A 115 7.87 -3.44 -6.69
N ALA A 116 6.56 -3.37 -6.44
CA ALA A 116 5.89 -2.09 -6.14
C ALA A 116 6.44 -1.45 -4.86
N VAL A 117 6.69 -2.25 -3.81
CA VAL A 117 7.26 -1.76 -2.56
C VAL A 117 8.69 -1.26 -2.76
N GLU A 118 9.54 -2.02 -3.45
CA GLU A 118 10.91 -1.61 -3.76
C GLU A 118 10.93 -0.27 -4.51
N ASN A 119 10.08 -0.12 -5.53
CA ASN A 119 9.97 1.15 -6.27
C ASN A 119 9.53 2.32 -5.36
N ILE A 120 8.63 2.07 -4.41
CA ILE A 120 8.18 3.11 -3.46
C ILE A 120 9.29 3.44 -2.45
N LEU A 121 10.04 2.43 -1.97
CA LEU A 121 11.16 2.63 -1.06
C LEU A 121 12.27 3.47 -1.70
N LEU A 122 12.51 3.30 -3.01
CA LEU A 122 13.44 4.13 -3.78
C LEU A 122 13.04 5.61 -3.85
N LEU A 123 11.77 5.95 -3.63
CA LEU A 123 11.31 7.34 -3.54
C LEU A 123 11.58 7.96 -2.17
N LEU A 124 11.80 7.14 -1.14
CA LEU A 124 12.00 7.64 0.21
C LEU A 124 13.38 8.31 0.33
N PRO A 125 13.51 9.32 1.21
CA PRO A 125 14.80 9.96 1.45
C PRO A 125 15.85 8.94 1.92
N ASN A 126 17.12 9.19 1.58
CA ASN A 126 18.24 8.39 2.06
C ASN A 126 18.19 8.29 3.59
N ASN A 127 18.33 7.08 4.14
CA ASN A 127 18.17 6.77 5.56
C ASN A 127 16.72 6.87 6.09
N HIS A 128 15.75 6.51 5.25
CA HIS A 128 14.33 6.45 5.63
C HIS A 128 14.03 5.50 6.80
N GLY A 129 14.92 4.59 7.19
CA GLY A 129 14.74 3.70 8.35
C GLY A 129 13.57 2.72 8.24
N VAL A 130 12.98 2.59 7.05
CA VAL A 130 11.93 1.62 6.76
C VAL A 130 12.59 0.33 6.29
N HIS A 131 12.40 -0.74 7.03
CA HIS A 131 12.93 -2.07 6.69
C HIS A 131 11.79 -3.06 6.64
N TYR A 132 11.88 -4.05 5.74
CA TYR A 132 10.94 -5.16 5.75
C TYR A 132 11.67 -6.48 5.63
N GLU A 133 11.08 -7.51 6.21
CA GLU A 133 11.54 -8.89 6.14
C GLU A 133 10.38 -9.78 5.73
N THR A 134 10.67 -10.72 4.85
CA THR A 134 9.72 -11.77 4.47
C THR A 134 9.81 -12.90 5.49
N MET A 135 8.69 -13.23 6.11
CA MET A 135 8.55 -14.39 7.00
C MET A 135 7.86 -15.52 6.21
N VAL A 136 8.62 -16.59 6.00
CA VAL A 136 8.20 -17.82 5.31
C VAL A 136 7.61 -18.80 6.31
#